data_AF-A0A3D3UV09-F1
#
_entry.id   AF-A0A3D3UV09-F1
#
_cell.length_a   1.000
_cell.length_b   1.000
_cell.length_c   1.000
_cell.angle_alpha   90.00
_cell.angle_beta   90.00
_cell.angle_gamma   90.00
#
_symmetry.space_group_name_H-M   'P 1'
#
loop_
_entity.id
_entity.type
_entity.pdbx_description
1 polymer ?
#
loop_
_entity_poly.entity_id
_entity_poly.type
_entity_poly.pdbx_seq_one_letter_code
_entity_poly.pdbx_strand_id
1 'polypeptide(L)'
;MKVTSNQVVTLVCFIVGSLLLVFAASCSVDKQAMSGSEHKHSEEDSGEHQVAESAVSRASCPRFEGGTPSTRTGFVANIFCSACHYGFDDEELARTHELAGIGCERCHGESERHRSDEDNVTPPEIMYPKAKINPTCMMCHPRHEISQVASHKALLAGAKTVFDPADEDDNQIYCTDCHAKDHRINVRNIRWNKQTGELLKD
;
A
#
# COMPACT_ATOMS: atom_id res chain seq x y z
N MET A 1 64.08 6.36 -17.59
CA MET A 1 62.65 6.49 -17.94
C MET A 1 62.34 7.98 -18.08
N LYS A 2 61.91 8.45 -19.25
CA LYS A 2 61.54 9.86 -19.46
C LYS A 2 60.05 10.01 -19.14
N VAL A 3 59.75 10.59 -17.97
CA VAL A 3 58.38 10.97 -17.61
C VAL A 3 58.01 12.19 -18.45
N THR A 4 56.98 12.07 -19.29
CA THR A 4 56.51 13.17 -20.13
C THR A 4 55.55 14.07 -19.34
N SER A 5 55.55 15.37 -19.63
CA SER A 5 54.73 16.40 -18.97
C SER A 5 53.24 16.00 -18.78
N ASN A 6 52.64 15.31 -19.76
CA ASN A 6 51.26 14.82 -19.67
C ASN A 6 51.01 13.81 -18.54
N GLN A 7 51.99 12.98 -18.19
CA GLN A 7 51.85 12.02 -17.09
C GLN A 7 51.90 12.70 -15.73
N VAL A 8 52.62 13.82 -15.61
CA VAL A 8 52.67 14.64 -14.38
C VAL A 8 51.35 15.40 -14.20
N VAL A 9 50.80 15.98 -15.25
CA VAL A 9 49.52 16.71 -15.21
C VAL A 9 48.38 15.78 -14.80
N THR A 10 48.33 14.57 -15.35
CA THR A 10 47.27 13.59 -15.04
C THR A 10 47.32 13.17 -13.57
N LEU A 11 48.52 12.93 -13.02
CA LEU A 11 48.70 12.53 -11.62
C LEU A 11 48.32 13.65 -10.64
N VAL A 12 48.63 14.91 -10.97
CA VAL A 12 48.25 16.07 -10.17
C VAL A 12 46.73 16.27 -10.18
N CYS A 13 46.05 16.11 -11.33
CA CYS A 13 44.59 16.21 -11.41
C CYS A 13 43.88 15.15 -10.56
N PHE A 14 44.39 13.91 -10.52
CA PHE A 14 43.81 12.86 -9.67
C PHE A 14 43.98 13.16 -8.17
N ILE A 15 45.14 13.69 -7.75
CA ILE A 15 45.39 14.02 -6.34
C ILE A 15 44.51 15.20 -5.90
N VAL A 16 44.39 16.26 -6.71
CA VAL A 16 43.57 17.45 -6.38
C VAL A 16 42.07 17.10 -6.39
N GLY A 17 41.61 16.28 -7.35
CA GLY A 17 40.22 15.81 -7.38
C GLY A 17 39.86 14.92 -6.20
N SER A 18 40.79 14.08 -5.74
CA SER A 18 40.59 13.22 -4.57
C SER A 18 40.58 14.01 -3.25
N LEU A 19 41.40 15.06 -3.13
CA LEU A 19 41.35 15.94 -1.95
C LEU A 19 40.05 16.75 -1.86
N LEU A 20 39.49 17.19 -2.99
CA LEU A 20 38.21 17.94 -3.01
C LEU A 20 37.02 17.10 -2.54
N LEU A 21 37.01 15.79 -2.81
CA LEU A 21 35.96 14.89 -2.33
C LEU A 21 36.03 14.65 -0.80
N VAL A 22 37.22 14.70 -0.20
CA VAL A 22 37.40 14.56 1.26
C VAL A 22 36.96 15.82 2.01
N PHE A 23 37.13 17.02 1.44
CA PHE A 23 36.65 18.27 2.07
C PHE A 23 35.13 18.42 2.06
N ALA A 24 34.41 17.91 1.05
CA ALA A 24 32.95 17.99 0.99
C ALA A 24 32.24 17.11 2.05
N ALA A 25 32.89 16.05 2.54
CA ALA A 25 32.34 15.15 3.57
C ALA A 25 32.46 15.73 5.00
N SER A 26 33.32 16.72 5.24
CA SER A 26 33.56 17.28 6.58
C SER A 26 32.68 18.47 6.94
N CYS A 27 31.90 19.04 6.01
CA CYS A 27 31.02 20.18 6.29
C CYS A 27 29.60 19.81 6.73
N SER A 28 29.27 18.51 6.83
CA SER A 28 27.93 18.06 7.24
C SER A 28 27.84 17.62 8.71
N VAL A 29 28.94 17.60 9.47
CA VAL A 29 28.99 17.02 10.83
C VAL A 29 29.06 18.06 11.97
N ASP A 30 29.00 19.36 11.67
CA ASP A 30 29.07 20.44 12.68
C ASP A 30 27.74 21.14 12.97
N LYS A 31 26.62 20.72 12.36
CA LYS A 31 25.29 21.34 12.59
C LYS A 31 24.45 20.70 13.70
N GLN A 32 24.98 19.72 14.44
CA GLN A 32 24.20 18.99 15.45
C GLN A 32 24.80 19.03 16.86
N ALA A 33 25.53 20.09 17.18
CA ALA A 33 26.01 20.35 18.52
C ALA A 33 25.93 21.84 18.84
N MET A 34 24.71 22.42 18.91
CA MET A 34 24.35 23.61 19.71
C MET A 34 22.85 23.89 19.60
N SER A 35 22.04 23.18 20.40
CA SER A 35 20.80 23.72 20.95
C SER A 35 20.65 23.11 22.34
N GLY A 36 20.91 23.95 23.33
CA GLY A 36 21.12 23.57 24.72
C GLY A 36 19.84 23.28 25.49
N SER A 37 20.02 22.39 26.47
CA SER A 37 19.57 22.43 27.86
C SER A 37 18.70 23.61 28.33
N GLU A 38 17.61 23.22 29.01
CA GLU A 38 16.96 23.85 30.18
C GLU A 38 16.03 25.06 30.02
N HIS A 39 14.72 24.80 30.18
CA HIS A 39 13.95 25.43 31.26
C HIS A 39 12.75 24.59 31.70
N LYS A 40 12.59 24.49 33.02
CA LYS A 40 11.52 23.82 33.79
C LYS A 40 10.59 24.90 34.38
N HIS A 41 9.26 24.81 34.21
CA HIS A 41 8.24 25.06 35.26
C HIS A 41 6.77 24.81 34.80
N SER A 42 6.01 24.12 35.67
CA SER A 42 4.59 24.27 36.09
C SER A 42 3.37 24.29 35.13
N GLU A 43 2.50 23.28 35.33
CA GLU A 43 1.06 23.27 35.71
C GLU A 43 0.01 24.30 35.18
N GLU A 44 -1.24 23.75 35.06
CA GLU A 44 -2.58 24.36 34.87
C GLU A 44 -2.91 24.93 33.47
N ASP A 45 -4.13 24.89 32.92
CA ASP A 45 -5.46 24.34 33.21
C ASP A 45 -6.34 24.68 31.96
N SER A 46 -7.44 23.96 31.79
CA SER A 46 -8.69 24.37 31.10
C SER A 46 -8.79 24.26 29.57
N GLY A 47 -9.94 23.71 29.14
CA GLY A 47 -10.67 24.24 27.97
C GLY A 47 -11.16 23.21 26.96
N GLU A 48 -12.31 22.60 27.23
CA GLU A 48 -13.12 21.82 26.29
C GLU A 48 -13.45 22.58 24.98
N HIS A 49 -13.55 21.84 23.88
CA HIS A 49 -14.61 22.07 22.90
C HIS A 49 -15.05 20.75 22.26
N GLN A 50 -16.23 20.31 22.68
CA GLN A 50 -17.01 19.27 22.05
C GLN A 50 -17.64 19.83 20.77
N VAL A 51 -17.58 19.09 19.66
CA VAL A 51 -18.60 19.15 18.61
C VAL A 51 -19.05 17.73 18.35
N ALA A 52 -20.31 17.48 18.72
CA ALA A 52 -21.04 16.27 18.46
C ALA A 52 -21.82 16.43 17.15
N GLU A 53 -21.63 15.50 16.21
CA GLU A 53 -22.55 15.08 15.15
C GLU A 53 -21.86 13.93 14.42
N SER A 54 -22.47 12.83 13.97
CA SER A 54 -23.84 12.33 14.06
C SER A 54 -23.72 10.83 13.78
N ALA A 55 -24.31 10.01 14.65
CA ALA A 55 -24.24 8.56 14.60
C ALA A 55 -25.16 8.01 13.51
N VAL A 56 -24.60 7.64 12.36
CA VAL A 56 -25.19 6.60 11.50
C VAL A 56 -24.10 5.56 11.25
N SER A 57 -24.33 4.39 11.85
CA SER A 57 -23.45 3.24 11.95
C SER A 57 -22.94 2.77 10.58
N ARG A 58 -21.73 3.21 10.21
CA ARG A 58 -20.83 2.41 9.37
C ARG A 58 -20.32 1.30 10.28
N ALA A 59 -20.57 0.05 9.91
CA ALA A 59 -19.95 -1.11 10.53
C ALA A 59 -18.45 -1.07 10.20
N SER A 60 -17.71 -0.19 10.88
CA SER A 60 -16.27 -0.15 10.85
C SER A 60 -15.76 -1.45 11.44
N CYS A 61 -14.83 -2.08 10.73
CA CYS A 61 -13.89 -3.03 11.34
C CYS A 61 -13.43 -2.48 12.70
N PRO A 62 -13.10 -3.32 13.69
CA PRO A 62 -12.61 -2.84 14.97
C PRO A 62 -11.49 -1.84 14.69
N ARG A 63 -11.78 -0.56 14.94
CA ARG A 63 -10.75 0.46 14.93
C ARG A 63 -9.74 -0.04 15.94
N PHE A 64 -8.49 -0.15 15.52
CA PHE A 64 -7.39 -0.52 16.38
C PHE A 64 -7.20 0.63 17.39
N GLU A 65 -8.08 0.71 18.38
CA GLU A 65 -8.02 1.67 19.47
C GLU A 65 -7.08 1.11 20.52
N GLY A 66 -5.84 1.61 20.51
CA GLY A 66 -4.91 1.39 21.61
C GLY A 66 -3.52 0.87 21.24
N GLY A 67 -3.17 0.75 19.96
CA GLY A 67 -1.78 0.52 19.59
C GLY A 67 -1.21 1.68 18.78
N THR A 68 -0.06 2.17 19.21
CA THR A 68 0.85 3.02 18.43
C THR A 68 0.86 2.53 16.98
N PRO A 69 0.75 3.41 15.96
CA PRO A 69 0.80 3.00 14.56
C PRO A 69 2.04 2.13 14.38
N SER A 70 1.85 0.86 14.05
CA SER A 70 2.95 -0.03 13.71
C SER A 70 3.76 0.69 12.64
N THR A 71 5.03 0.98 12.93
CA THR A 71 6.01 1.48 11.95
C THR A 71 5.78 0.73 10.65
N ARG A 72 5.42 1.43 9.56
CA ARG A 72 5.15 0.84 8.24
C ARG A 72 6.13 -0.30 7.97
N THR A 73 5.65 -1.53 8.05
CA THR A 73 6.49 -2.71 7.90
C THR A 73 6.63 -2.99 6.42
N GLY A 74 7.67 -2.43 5.80
CA GLY A 74 8.06 -2.75 4.43
C GLY A 74 7.64 -1.72 3.39
N PHE A 75 8.30 -1.80 2.24
CA PHE A 75 7.95 -1.06 1.03
C PHE A 75 6.69 -1.67 0.40
N VAL A 76 5.77 -0.81 -0.03
CA VAL A 76 4.58 -1.15 -0.80
C VAL A 76 4.63 -0.40 -2.12
N ALA A 77 4.24 -1.05 -3.21
CA ALA A 77 4.48 -0.56 -4.56
C ALA A 77 3.31 0.24 -5.15
N ASN A 78 2.31 0.64 -4.33
CA ASN A 78 1.09 1.34 -4.75
C ASN A 78 1.35 2.55 -5.65
N ILE A 79 2.45 3.27 -5.43
CA ILE A 79 2.82 4.46 -6.21
C ILE A 79 2.92 4.19 -7.72
N PHE A 80 3.20 2.95 -8.12
CA PHE A 80 3.23 2.59 -9.54
C PHE A 80 1.84 2.37 -10.14
N CYS A 81 0.87 2.00 -9.30
CA CYS A 81 -0.52 1.78 -9.71
C CYS A 81 -1.31 3.09 -9.69
N SER A 82 -0.99 3.98 -8.74
CA SER A 82 -1.71 5.25 -8.55
C SER A 82 -1.56 6.23 -9.70
N ALA A 83 -0.54 6.05 -10.57
CA ALA A 83 -0.37 6.85 -11.78
C ALA A 83 -1.62 6.85 -12.69
N CYS A 84 -2.31 5.69 -12.78
CA CYS A 84 -3.57 5.56 -13.52
C CYS A 84 -4.78 5.36 -12.60
N HIS A 85 -4.57 4.86 -11.38
CA HIS A 85 -5.62 4.55 -10.42
C HIS A 85 -5.61 5.43 -9.16
N TYR A 86 -5.39 6.73 -9.34
CA TYR A 86 -5.30 7.72 -8.25
C TYR A 86 -6.47 7.70 -7.26
N GLY A 87 -7.66 7.28 -7.70
CA GLY A 87 -8.85 7.20 -6.85
C GLY A 87 -8.80 6.14 -5.75
N PHE A 88 -7.79 5.26 -5.73
CA PHE A 88 -7.63 4.23 -4.69
C PHE A 88 -6.68 4.62 -3.56
N ASP A 89 -5.87 5.67 -3.68
CA ASP A 89 -4.90 6.03 -2.64
C ASP A 89 -5.57 6.39 -1.30
N ASP A 90 -6.78 6.96 -1.37
CA ASP A 90 -7.61 7.34 -0.20
C ASP A 90 -8.76 6.36 0.06
N GLU A 91 -8.90 5.30 -0.75
CA GLU A 91 -9.96 4.31 -0.58
C GLU A 91 -9.68 3.40 0.62
N GLU A 92 -10.71 3.09 1.41
CA GLU A 92 -10.56 2.46 2.72
C GLU A 92 -9.82 1.11 2.67
N LEU A 93 -10.13 0.24 1.69
CA LEU A 93 -9.45 -1.05 1.55
C LEU A 93 -7.97 -0.83 1.22
N ALA A 94 -7.67 -0.11 0.14
CA ALA A 94 -6.29 0.12 -0.29
C ALA A 94 -5.46 0.80 0.81
N ARG A 95 -6.00 1.82 1.47
CA ARG A 95 -5.30 2.56 2.51
C ARG A 95 -5.02 1.74 3.77
N THR A 96 -6.01 0.97 4.24
CA THR A 96 -5.83 0.13 5.44
C THR A 96 -4.84 -1.01 5.18
N HIS A 97 -4.85 -1.58 3.98
CA HIS A 97 -3.90 -2.62 3.58
C HIS A 97 -2.49 -2.06 3.39
N GLU A 98 -2.35 -0.87 2.79
CA GLU A 98 -1.07 -0.17 2.65
C GLU A 98 -0.41 0.05 4.02
N LEU A 99 -1.18 0.52 5.01
CA LEU A 99 -0.69 0.72 6.38
C LEU A 99 -0.27 -0.59 7.07
N ALA A 100 -0.85 -1.72 6.65
CA ALA A 100 -0.47 -3.06 7.07
C ALA A 100 0.71 -3.64 6.26
N GLY A 101 1.30 -2.89 5.33
CA GLY A 101 2.40 -3.35 4.47
C GLY A 101 1.95 -4.24 3.30
N ILE A 102 0.66 -4.18 2.95
CA ILE A 102 0.07 -4.94 1.84
C ILE A 102 -0.28 -3.95 0.71
N GLY A 103 0.57 -3.89 -0.31
CA GLY A 103 0.33 -3.08 -1.49
C GLY A 103 -0.58 -3.72 -2.54
N CYS A 104 -0.99 -2.94 -3.53
CA CYS A 104 -1.77 -3.37 -4.69
C CYS A 104 -1.14 -4.60 -5.35
N GLU A 105 0.19 -4.59 -5.49
CA GLU A 105 0.97 -5.64 -6.12
C GLU A 105 0.86 -6.99 -5.41
N ARG A 106 0.58 -6.97 -4.11
CA ARG A 106 0.44 -8.20 -3.32
C ARG A 106 -0.81 -8.99 -3.72
N CYS A 107 -1.86 -8.29 -4.17
CA CYS A 107 -3.14 -8.87 -4.55
C CYS A 107 -3.33 -8.91 -6.08
N HIS A 108 -2.85 -7.92 -6.82
CA HIS A 108 -3.06 -7.79 -8.26
C HIS A 108 -1.85 -8.20 -9.11
N GLY A 109 -0.72 -8.51 -8.46
CA GLY A 109 0.57 -8.75 -9.13
C GLY A 109 1.33 -7.46 -9.37
N GLU A 110 2.63 -7.55 -9.66
CA GLU A 110 3.48 -6.37 -9.93
C GLU A 110 3.01 -5.56 -11.13
N SER A 111 2.28 -6.18 -12.06
CA SER A 111 1.54 -5.53 -13.14
C SER A 111 2.42 -4.66 -14.03
N GLU A 112 3.66 -5.11 -14.26
CA GLU A 112 4.62 -4.39 -15.10
C GLU A 112 4.10 -4.28 -16.54
N ARG A 113 3.59 -5.36 -17.13
CA ARG A 113 3.05 -5.29 -18.51
C ARG A 113 1.80 -4.41 -18.58
N HIS A 114 0.95 -4.47 -17.56
CA HIS A 114 -0.27 -3.66 -17.49
C HIS A 114 0.04 -2.17 -17.35
N ARG A 115 0.94 -1.80 -16.43
CA ARG A 115 1.29 -0.40 -16.16
C ARG A 115 2.17 0.24 -17.26
N SER A 116 2.79 -0.59 -18.11
CA SER A 116 3.57 -0.15 -19.26
C SER A 116 2.76 -0.09 -20.56
N ASP A 117 1.48 -0.45 -20.51
CA ASP A 117 0.59 -0.43 -21.67
C ASP A 117 -0.32 0.80 -21.65
N GLU A 118 0.04 1.81 -22.44
CA GLU A 118 -0.71 3.07 -22.54
C GLU A 118 -2.08 2.91 -23.24
N ASP A 119 -2.27 1.82 -24.00
CA ASP A 119 -3.55 1.51 -24.66
C ASP A 119 -4.53 0.81 -23.68
N ASN A 120 -4.06 0.44 -22.48
CA ASN A 120 -4.85 -0.19 -21.41
C ASN A 120 -5.53 -1.52 -21.82
N VAL A 121 -5.00 -2.24 -22.82
CA VAL A 121 -5.57 -3.51 -23.31
C VAL A 121 -5.00 -4.74 -22.60
N THR A 122 -3.87 -4.59 -21.95
CA THR A 122 -3.21 -5.60 -21.14
C THR A 122 -3.86 -5.64 -19.75
N PRO A 123 -4.38 -6.78 -19.28
CA PRO A 123 -4.91 -6.88 -17.92
C PRO A 123 -3.79 -6.90 -16.87
N PRO A 124 -4.07 -6.54 -15.60
CA PRO A 124 -3.19 -6.86 -14.49
C PRO A 124 -3.02 -8.39 -14.36
N GLU A 125 -1.93 -8.88 -13.76
CA GLU A 125 -1.67 -10.33 -13.69
C GLU A 125 -2.77 -11.06 -12.94
N ILE A 126 -3.36 -10.43 -11.92
CA ILE A 126 -4.40 -11.03 -11.12
C ILE A 126 -5.66 -10.15 -11.11
N MET A 127 -6.74 -10.73 -11.61
CA MET A 127 -8.09 -10.24 -11.41
C MET A 127 -8.91 -11.30 -10.66
N TYR A 128 -9.91 -10.84 -9.91
CA TYR A 128 -10.74 -11.70 -9.08
C TYR A 128 -12.14 -11.85 -9.69
N PRO A 129 -12.47 -13.01 -10.32
CA PRO A 129 -13.87 -13.40 -10.52
C PRO A 129 -14.55 -13.56 -9.15
N LYS A 130 -15.89 -13.47 -9.11
CA LYS A 130 -16.64 -13.39 -7.84
C LYS A 130 -16.29 -14.54 -6.91
N ALA A 131 -16.30 -15.76 -7.43
CA ALA A 131 -16.02 -16.98 -6.67
C ALA A 131 -14.61 -17.02 -6.02
N LYS A 132 -13.67 -16.19 -6.47
CA LYS A 132 -12.32 -16.10 -5.90
C LYS A 132 -12.14 -15.00 -4.84
N ILE A 133 -13.10 -14.08 -4.67
CA ILE A 133 -12.96 -12.94 -3.76
C ILE A 133 -12.79 -13.39 -2.31
N ASN A 134 -13.80 -14.05 -1.74
CA ASN A 134 -13.79 -14.51 -0.35
C ASN A 134 -12.59 -15.38 -0.01
N PRO A 135 -12.25 -16.41 -0.79
CA PRO A 135 -11.11 -17.24 -0.45
C PRO A 135 -9.79 -16.46 -0.48
N THR A 136 -9.60 -15.52 -1.42
CA THR A 136 -8.40 -14.66 -1.43
C THR A 136 -8.32 -13.80 -0.18
N CYS A 137 -9.41 -13.17 0.27
CA CYS A 137 -9.42 -12.43 1.53
C CYS A 137 -8.97 -13.30 2.71
N MET A 138 -9.38 -14.57 2.71
CA MET A 138 -9.05 -15.54 3.77
C MET A 138 -7.61 -16.03 3.77
N MET A 139 -6.79 -15.66 2.78
CA MET A 139 -5.35 -15.93 2.81
C MET A 139 -4.64 -15.16 3.93
N CYS A 140 -5.11 -13.94 4.23
CA CYS A 140 -4.60 -13.09 5.32
C CYS A 140 -5.60 -12.93 6.47
N HIS A 141 -6.89 -13.17 6.24
CA HIS A 141 -7.94 -13.13 7.26
C HIS A 141 -8.48 -14.53 7.55
N PRO A 142 -7.73 -15.37 8.28
CA PRO A 142 -8.12 -16.76 8.49
C PRO A 142 -9.41 -16.82 9.32
N ARG A 143 -10.30 -17.76 8.98
CA ARG A 143 -11.66 -17.82 9.55
C ARG A 143 -11.72 -17.73 11.07
N HIS A 144 -10.81 -18.41 11.77
CA HIS A 144 -10.80 -18.45 13.22
C HIS A 144 -10.55 -17.07 13.84
N GLU A 145 -9.79 -16.19 13.18
CA GLU A 145 -9.50 -14.83 13.63
C GLU A 145 -10.60 -13.81 13.31
N ILE A 146 -11.56 -14.16 12.45
CA ILE A 146 -12.66 -13.27 12.04
C ILE A 146 -14.04 -13.81 12.42
N SER A 147 -14.10 -15.00 13.04
CA SER A 147 -15.33 -15.71 13.39
C SER A 147 -16.14 -15.04 14.50
N GLN A 148 -15.49 -14.24 15.34
CA GLN A 148 -16.13 -13.51 16.43
C GLN A 148 -16.99 -12.33 15.96
N VAL A 149 -16.81 -11.87 14.71
CA VAL A 149 -17.60 -10.77 14.16
C VAL A 149 -18.97 -11.32 13.73
N ALA A 150 -20.03 -10.88 14.41
CA ALA A 150 -21.38 -11.44 14.23
C ALA A 150 -21.87 -11.38 12.76
N SER A 151 -21.56 -10.29 12.03
CA SER A 151 -21.92 -10.13 10.62
C SER A 151 -21.24 -11.14 9.69
N HIS A 152 -20.12 -11.76 10.10
CA HIS A 152 -19.44 -12.78 9.30
C HIS A 152 -20.06 -14.16 9.42
N LYS A 153 -20.94 -14.42 10.40
CA LYS A 153 -21.45 -15.77 10.70
C LYS A 153 -22.05 -16.48 9.49
N ALA A 154 -22.88 -15.78 8.71
CA ALA A 154 -23.52 -16.36 7.53
C ALA A 154 -22.51 -16.67 6.42
N LEU A 155 -21.55 -15.77 6.18
CA LEU A 155 -20.49 -15.94 5.19
C LEU A 155 -19.57 -17.11 5.58
N LEU A 156 -19.21 -17.23 6.86
CA LEU A 156 -18.29 -18.25 7.36
C LEU A 156 -18.93 -19.63 7.52
N ALA A 157 -20.26 -19.72 7.68
CA ALA A 157 -20.98 -20.99 7.79
C ALA A 157 -20.94 -21.85 6.52
N GLY A 158 -20.56 -21.27 5.37
CA GLY A 158 -20.45 -21.95 4.07
C GLY A 158 -19.28 -21.48 3.21
N ALA A 159 -18.30 -20.77 3.78
CA ALA A 159 -17.19 -20.22 3.00
C ALA A 159 -16.29 -21.33 2.46
N LYS A 160 -16.14 -21.39 1.15
CA LYS A 160 -15.09 -22.12 0.42
C LYS A 160 -13.71 -21.46 0.62
N THR A 161 -12.65 -22.27 0.67
CA THR A 161 -11.23 -21.86 0.69
C THR A 161 -10.71 -21.59 -0.73
N VAL A 162 -9.49 -21.05 -0.86
CA VAL A 162 -8.81 -20.90 -2.16
C VAL A 162 -8.59 -22.22 -2.89
N PHE A 163 -8.71 -23.35 -2.18
CA PHE A 163 -8.52 -24.68 -2.72
C PHE A 163 -9.82 -25.35 -3.17
N ASP A 164 -10.97 -24.77 -2.83
CA ASP A 164 -12.27 -25.31 -3.18
C ASP A 164 -12.71 -24.86 -4.59
N PRO A 165 -13.57 -25.61 -5.29
CA PRO A 165 -14.07 -25.25 -6.60
C PRO A 165 -14.78 -23.89 -6.59
N ALA A 166 -14.33 -23.01 -7.47
CA ALA A 166 -14.86 -21.67 -7.65
C ALA A 166 -16.20 -21.75 -8.41
N ASP A 167 -17.29 -21.97 -7.69
CA ASP A 167 -18.65 -21.87 -8.22
C ASP A 167 -19.22 -20.50 -7.84
N GLU A 168 -19.81 -19.79 -8.80
CA GLU A 168 -20.52 -18.55 -8.53
C GLU A 168 -21.94 -18.88 -8.02
N ASP A 169 -22.32 -18.30 -6.88
CA ASP A 169 -23.68 -18.33 -6.36
C ASP A 169 -24.13 -16.88 -6.21
N ASP A 170 -25.17 -16.49 -6.96
CA ASP A 170 -25.69 -15.13 -6.95
C ASP A 170 -26.33 -14.73 -5.61
N ASN A 171 -26.61 -15.69 -4.73
CA ASN A 171 -27.09 -15.44 -3.38
C ASN A 171 -25.95 -15.35 -2.34
N GLN A 172 -24.69 -15.55 -2.75
CA GLN A 172 -23.55 -15.46 -1.86
C GLN A 172 -23.15 -14.01 -1.60
N ILE A 173 -22.93 -13.68 -0.32
CA ILE A 173 -22.35 -12.40 0.10
C ILE A 173 -20.83 -12.48 -0.04
N TYR A 174 -20.23 -11.47 -0.64
CA TYR A 174 -18.77 -11.34 -0.77
C TYR A 174 -18.20 -10.33 0.22
N CYS A 175 -16.98 -10.55 0.69
CA CYS A 175 -16.28 -9.63 1.59
C CYS A 175 -16.28 -8.20 1.03
N THR A 176 -16.12 -8.07 -0.30
CA THR A 176 -16.07 -6.79 -1.00
C THR A 176 -17.40 -6.04 -1.02
N ASP A 177 -18.54 -6.71 -0.77
CA ASP A 177 -19.86 -6.05 -0.75
C ASP A 177 -19.96 -5.06 0.43
N CYS A 178 -19.20 -5.30 1.50
CA CYS A 178 -19.12 -4.43 2.68
C CYS A 178 -17.75 -3.76 2.83
N HIS A 179 -16.64 -4.48 2.67
CA HIS A 179 -15.29 -3.99 3.00
C HIS A 179 -14.57 -3.27 1.86
N ALA A 180 -15.07 -3.38 0.63
CA ALA A 180 -14.37 -2.91 -0.56
C ALA A 180 -15.35 -2.32 -1.58
N LYS A 181 -16.45 -1.73 -1.09
CA LYS A 181 -17.54 -1.24 -1.92
C LYS A 181 -17.05 -0.23 -2.97
N ASP A 182 -16.07 0.59 -2.57
CA ASP A 182 -15.48 1.63 -3.41
C ASP A 182 -14.17 1.20 -4.10
N HIS A 183 -13.61 0.03 -3.74
CA HIS A 183 -12.41 -0.57 -4.35
C HIS A 183 -12.67 -1.16 -5.76
N ARG A 184 -13.79 -0.80 -6.39
CA ARG A 184 -14.21 -1.34 -7.69
C ARG A 184 -14.22 -0.26 -8.75
N ILE A 185 -13.53 -0.53 -9.86
CA ILE A 185 -13.69 0.26 -11.09
C ILE A 185 -15.09 0.02 -11.66
N ASN A 186 -15.97 1.01 -11.47
CA ASN A 186 -17.40 0.96 -11.80
C ASN A 186 -17.69 1.17 -13.30
N VAL A 187 -16.88 1.98 -13.98
CA VAL A 187 -17.02 2.25 -15.42
C VAL A 187 -15.80 1.67 -16.13
N ARG A 188 -16.04 0.79 -17.10
CA ARG A 188 -14.99 0.09 -17.85
C ARG A 188 -15.31 0.06 -19.33
N ASN A 189 -14.42 0.65 -20.12
CA ASN A 189 -14.44 0.58 -21.58
C ASN A 189 -13.82 -0.75 -22.03
N ILE A 190 -12.66 -1.08 -21.46
CA ILE A 190 -11.99 -2.37 -21.63
C ILE A 190 -12.56 -3.41 -20.66
N ARG A 191 -12.87 -4.60 -21.15
CA ARG A 191 -13.36 -5.73 -20.35
C ARG A 191 -12.54 -6.97 -20.64
N TRP A 192 -12.10 -7.61 -19.56
CA TRP A 192 -11.43 -8.91 -19.63
C TRP A 192 -12.24 -10.00 -18.94
N ASN A 193 -12.01 -11.24 -19.36
CA ASN A 193 -12.32 -12.39 -18.57
C ASN A 193 -11.43 -12.36 -17.32
N LYS A 194 -12.03 -12.12 -16.15
CA LYS A 194 -11.27 -11.96 -14.90
C LYS A 194 -10.49 -13.21 -14.49
N GLN A 195 -10.89 -14.39 -14.97
CA GLN A 195 -10.22 -15.64 -14.65
C GLN A 195 -9.01 -15.88 -15.55
N THR A 196 -9.08 -15.51 -16.83
CA THR A 196 -8.06 -15.87 -17.84
C THR A 196 -7.21 -14.68 -18.31
N GLY A 197 -7.68 -13.45 -18.11
CA GLY A 197 -7.08 -12.24 -18.69
C GLY A 197 -7.43 -12.00 -20.16
N GLU A 198 -8.23 -12.87 -20.78
CA GLU A 198 -8.63 -12.70 -22.19
C GLU A 198 -9.44 -11.41 -22.39
N LEU A 199 -9.08 -10.63 -23.40
CA LEU A 199 -9.80 -9.42 -23.79
C LEU A 199 -11.18 -9.80 -24.38
N LEU A 200 -12.25 -9.32 -23.74
CA LEU A 200 -13.63 -9.54 -24.17
C LEU A 200 -14.19 -8.35 -24.97
N LYS A 201 -13.73 -7.15 -24.65
CA LYS A 201 -14.16 -5.90 -25.28
C LYS A 201 -13.11 -4.81 -25.06
N ASP A 202 -12.83 -4.02 -26.10
CA ASP A 202 -12.12 -2.74 -26.07
C ASP A 202 -13.02 -1.54 -26.44
#